data_AF-A0A0J8DB07-F1
#
_entry.id   AF-A0A0J8DB07-F1
#
_cell.length_a   1.000
_cell.length_b   1.000
_cell.length_c   1.000
_cell.angle_alpha   90.00
_cell.angle_beta   90.00
_cell.angle_gamma   90.00
#
_symmetry.space_group_name_H-M   'P 1'
#
loop_
_entity.id
_entity.type
_entity.pdbx_description
1 polymer ?
#
loop_
_entity_poly.entity_id
_entity_poly.type
_entity_poly.pdbx_seq_one_letter_code
_entity_poly.pdbx_strand_id
1 'polypeptide(L)'
;MIDKKKIYDDIFHNPKYKNISYHEMETLYKNALIGVYDDSVIPEPKVKIKYAYSPKNAVDYAMKYALNYNPNYPHYAGIGGDCANFVSQALYAGGKPMIGRDATSLKSWFCRSRNKWDVKLISSTWRGASAFALYWRANANAFKDFGSSYFENLESFREIYNYGVRGDALSLLDSYGKAYHTLIIVDYDNGDLICASHSYDSNNRSLLAAEPEGGVRIYRMS
;
A
#
# COMPACT_ATOMS: atom_id res chain seq x y z
N MET A 1 -26.13 2.73 -7.34
CA MET A 1 -24.76 2.25 -7.08
C MET A 1 -23.81 3.37 -7.46
N ILE A 2 -22.81 3.68 -6.65
CA ILE A 2 -21.86 4.78 -6.92
C ILE A 2 -20.95 4.37 -8.09
N ASP A 3 -20.81 5.24 -9.10
CA ASP A 3 -19.89 5.02 -10.22
C ASP A 3 -18.47 5.46 -9.84
N LYS A 4 -17.71 4.54 -9.24
CA LYS A 4 -16.34 4.80 -8.78
C LYS A 4 -15.42 5.26 -9.91
N LYS A 5 -15.58 4.70 -11.11
CA LYS A 5 -14.75 5.03 -12.27
C LYS A 5 -14.99 6.48 -12.69
N LYS A 6 -16.26 6.88 -12.81
CA LYS A 6 -16.60 8.26 -13.13
C LYS A 6 -16.04 9.24 -12.10
N ILE A 7 -16.21 8.97 -10.81
CA ILE A 7 -15.68 9.84 -9.75
C ILE A 7 -14.15 9.93 -9.83
N TYR A 8 -13.48 8.80 -10.05
CA TYR A 8 -12.03 8.80 -10.25
C TYR A 8 -11.62 9.69 -11.42
N ASP A 9 -12.27 9.54 -12.58
CA ASP A 9 -11.97 10.35 -13.76
C ASP A 9 -12.25 11.84 -13.52
N ASP A 10 -13.36 12.17 -12.85
CA ASP A 10 -13.77 13.53 -12.51
C ASP A 10 -12.81 14.25 -11.54
N ILE A 11 -11.98 13.49 -10.79
CA ILE A 11 -11.00 14.04 -9.85
C ILE A 11 -9.57 13.97 -10.41
N PHE A 12 -9.13 12.80 -10.86
CA PHE A 12 -7.73 12.56 -11.25
C PHE A 12 -7.39 13.02 -12.67
N HIS A 13 -8.39 13.19 -13.54
CA HIS A 13 -8.19 13.70 -14.91
C HIS A 13 -8.71 15.12 -15.11
N ASN A 14 -9.36 15.71 -14.11
CA ASN A 14 -9.93 17.04 -14.21
C ASN A 14 -8.86 18.14 -13.99
N PRO A 15 -8.67 19.06 -14.96
CA PRO A 15 -7.70 20.15 -14.85
C PRO A 15 -7.87 21.05 -13.62
N LYS A 16 -9.07 21.09 -13.03
CA LYS A 16 -9.38 21.80 -11.77
C LYS A 16 -8.46 21.36 -10.62
N TYR A 17 -8.10 20.08 -10.54
CA TYR A 17 -7.30 19.50 -9.46
C TYR A 17 -5.81 19.35 -9.79
N LYS A 18 -5.34 19.91 -10.92
CA LYS A 18 -3.94 19.74 -11.37
C LYS A 18 -2.87 20.28 -10.41
N ASN A 19 -3.26 21.13 -9.46
CA ASN A 19 -2.37 21.87 -8.55
C ASN A 19 -2.44 21.40 -7.10
N ILE A 20 -3.27 20.41 -6.76
CA ILE A 20 -3.31 19.83 -5.41
C ILE A 20 -2.46 18.55 -5.36
N SER A 21 -2.06 18.15 -4.16
CA SER A 21 -1.29 16.93 -3.93
C SER A 21 -2.12 15.67 -4.21
N TYR A 22 -1.41 14.55 -4.45
CA TYR A 22 -2.05 13.24 -4.57
C TYR A 22 -2.93 12.90 -3.35
N HIS A 23 -2.46 13.20 -2.14
CA HIS A 23 -3.20 12.98 -0.90
C HIS A 23 -4.49 13.79 -0.80
N GLU A 24 -4.48 15.02 -1.31
CA GLU A 24 -5.68 15.85 -1.37
C GLU A 24 -6.69 15.29 -2.39
N MET A 25 -6.23 14.84 -3.57
CA MET A 25 -7.10 14.14 -4.53
C MET A 25 -7.70 12.84 -3.96
N GLU A 26 -6.92 12.04 -3.23
CA GLU A 26 -7.40 10.83 -2.56
C GLU A 26 -8.43 11.14 -1.47
N THR A 27 -8.25 12.23 -0.71
CA THR A 27 -9.24 12.71 0.27
C THR A 27 -10.55 13.09 -0.42
N LEU A 28 -10.50 13.84 -1.53
CA LEU A 28 -11.69 14.19 -2.32
C LEU A 28 -12.40 12.94 -2.85
N TYR A 29 -11.64 11.98 -3.37
CA TYR A 29 -12.19 10.72 -3.87
C TYR A 29 -12.89 9.93 -2.77
N LYS A 30 -12.28 9.79 -1.59
CA LYS A 30 -12.91 9.15 -0.43
C LYS A 30 -14.22 9.81 -0.02
N ASN A 31 -14.23 11.14 0.07
CA ASN A 31 -15.43 11.89 0.46
C ASN A 31 -16.57 11.69 -0.55
N ALA A 32 -16.25 11.60 -1.84
CA ALA A 32 -17.22 11.30 -2.89
C ALA A 32 -17.80 9.88 -2.79
N LEU A 33 -16.98 8.90 -2.45
CA LEU A 33 -17.44 7.52 -2.26
C LEU A 33 -18.40 7.35 -1.09
N ILE A 34 -18.33 8.21 -0.07
CA ILE A 34 -19.25 8.16 1.08
C ILE A 34 -20.39 9.19 1.00
N GLY A 35 -20.54 9.88 -0.15
CA GLY A 35 -21.63 10.84 -0.38
C GLY A 35 -21.50 12.17 0.37
N VAL A 36 -20.29 12.50 0.84
CA VAL A 36 -19.99 13.74 1.60
C VAL A 36 -19.11 14.69 0.77
N TYR A 37 -19.23 14.63 -0.56
CA TYR A 37 -18.41 15.42 -1.48
C TYR A 37 -19.04 16.77 -1.76
N ASP A 38 -18.25 17.81 -1.48
CA ASP A 38 -18.54 19.20 -1.81
C ASP A 38 -17.43 19.72 -2.72
N ASP A 39 -17.75 19.99 -3.98
CA ASP A 39 -16.80 20.43 -4.99
C ASP A 39 -16.45 21.92 -4.89
N SER A 40 -17.11 22.64 -3.98
CA SER A 40 -16.81 24.04 -3.65
C SER A 40 -15.62 24.19 -2.69
N VAL A 41 -15.26 23.12 -1.97
CA VAL A 41 -14.14 23.09 -1.02
C VAL A 41 -12.92 22.45 -1.67
N ILE A 42 -12.26 23.18 -2.56
CA ILE A 42 -10.92 22.80 -3.03
C ILE A 42 -9.91 23.33 -2.00
N PRO A 43 -9.11 22.48 -1.34
CA PRO A 43 -8.03 22.98 -0.50
C PRO A 43 -7.07 23.85 -1.31
N GLU A 44 -6.58 24.93 -0.72
CA GLU A 44 -5.65 25.83 -1.41
C GLU A 44 -4.42 25.06 -1.94
N PRO A 45 -3.96 25.38 -3.16
CA PRO A 45 -2.89 24.64 -3.80
C PRO A 45 -1.62 24.69 -2.96
N LYS A 46 -1.19 23.53 -2.45
CA LYS A 46 0.13 23.37 -1.83
C LYS A 46 1.14 22.95 -2.87
N VAL A 47 2.35 23.50 -2.76
CA VAL A 47 3.47 23.27 -3.69
C VAL A 47 3.62 21.79 -4.02
N LYS A 48 3.64 21.50 -5.32
CA LYS A 48 3.81 20.15 -5.86
C LYS A 48 5.19 19.60 -5.50
N ILE A 49 5.24 18.60 -4.62
CA ILE A 49 6.44 17.75 -4.49
C ILE A 49 6.41 16.77 -5.65
N LYS A 50 7.47 16.79 -6.47
CA LYS A 50 7.65 15.82 -7.55
C LYS A 50 8.05 14.49 -6.92
N TYR A 51 7.07 13.65 -6.60
CA TYR A 51 7.36 12.32 -6.08
C TYR A 51 8.03 11.47 -7.16
N ALA A 52 9.18 10.89 -6.83
CA ALA A 52 9.81 9.85 -7.65
C ALA A 52 8.95 8.57 -7.73
N TYR A 53 7.96 8.46 -6.83
CA TYR A 53 7.00 7.37 -6.74
C TYR A 53 5.66 7.74 -7.38
N SER A 54 5.10 6.83 -8.19
CA SER A 54 3.77 6.86 -8.79
C SER A 54 2.87 5.83 -8.07
N PRO A 55 2.00 6.27 -7.15
CA PRO A 55 1.01 5.40 -6.51
C PRO A 55 0.12 4.68 -7.52
N LYS A 56 -0.26 5.37 -8.61
CA LYS A 56 -1.05 4.79 -9.70
C LYS A 56 -0.36 3.56 -10.31
N ASN A 57 0.93 3.65 -10.63
CA ASN A 57 1.65 2.54 -11.26
C ASN A 57 1.77 1.35 -10.29
N ALA A 58 1.92 1.60 -8.99
CA ALA A 58 1.94 0.54 -7.98
C ALA A 58 0.58 -0.16 -7.85
N VAL A 59 -0.51 0.62 -7.87
CA VAL A 59 -1.88 0.07 -7.86
C VAL A 59 -2.16 -0.71 -9.13
N ASP A 60 -1.84 -0.16 -10.31
CA ASP A 60 -2.01 -0.86 -11.60
C ASP A 60 -1.24 -2.19 -11.61
N TYR A 61 -0.02 -2.19 -11.08
CA TYR A 61 0.78 -3.41 -10.92
C TYR A 61 0.07 -4.40 -10.00
N ALA A 62 -0.37 -3.95 -8.82
CA ALA A 62 -1.01 -4.80 -7.84
C ALA A 62 -2.30 -5.41 -8.40
N MET A 63 -3.15 -4.61 -9.06
CA MET A 63 -4.38 -5.08 -9.68
C MET A 63 -4.11 -6.12 -10.78
N LYS A 64 -3.05 -5.93 -11.58
CA LYS A 64 -2.66 -6.87 -12.64
C LYS A 64 -2.13 -8.20 -12.09
N TYR A 65 -1.30 -8.16 -11.05
CA TYR A 65 -0.52 -9.32 -10.61
C TYR A 65 -1.00 -9.96 -9.30
N ALA A 66 -2.04 -9.42 -8.64
CA ALA A 66 -2.58 -10.02 -7.42
C ALA A 66 -3.17 -11.43 -7.63
N LEU A 67 -3.76 -11.69 -8.80
CA LEU A 67 -4.38 -12.98 -9.14
C LEU A 67 -3.51 -13.84 -10.08
N ASN A 68 -2.43 -13.27 -10.62
CA ASN A 68 -1.55 -13.91 -11.58
C ASN A 68 -0.12 -13.46 -11.28
N TYR A 69 0.77 -14.37 -10.89
CA TYR A 69 2.13 -14.00 -10.48
C TYR A 69 2.95 -13.43 -11.64
N ASN A 70 3.75 -12.40 -11.36
CA ASN A 70 4.62 -11.81 -12.38
C ASN A 70 5.81 -12.74 -12.69
N PRO A 71 5.97 -13.24 -13.93
CA PRO A 71 7.03 -14.19 -14.25
C PRO A 71 8.45 -13.60 -14.17
N ASN A 72 8.58 -12.27 -14.06
CA ASN A 72 9.86 -11.59 -13.88
C ASN A 72 10.39 -11.64 -12.44
N TYR A 73 9.63 -12.20 -11.51
CA TYR A 73 10.00 -12.34 -10.11
C TYR A 73 9.77 -13.77 -9.65
N PRO A 74 10.48 -14.23 -8.62
CA PRO A 74 10.15 -15.47 -7.95
C PRO A 74 8.82 -15.29 -7.22
N HIS A 75 8.06 -16.37 -7.11
CA HIS A 75 6.90 -16.45 -6.25
C HIS A 75 7.15 -17.47 -5.14
N TYR A 76 6.49 -17.27 -4.01
CA TYR A 76 6.66 -18.03 -2.78
C TYR A 76 5.34 -18.67 -2.31
N ALA A 77 4.37 -18.81 -3.22
CA ALA A 77 3.16 -19.58 -3.03
C ALA A 77 3.44 -20.94 -2.33
N GLY A 78 2.68 -21.23 -1.28
CA GLY A 78 2.76 -22.47 -0.50
C GLY A 78 3.91 -22.58 0.52
N ILE A 79 4.88 -21.66 0.53
CA ILE A 79 6.03 -21.70 1.46
C ILE A 79 6.19 -20.44 2.33
N GLY A 80 5.33 -19.43 2.10
CA GLY A 80 5.33 -18.17 2.85
C GLY A 80 6.33 -17.13 2.31
N GLY A 81 6.09 -15.86 2.66
CA GLY A 81 6.92 -14.73 2.21
C GLY A 81 6.46 -14.04 0.93
N ASP A 82 5.43 -14.54 0.25
CA ASP A 82 5.01 -13.91 -1.01
C ASP A 82 4.31 -12.58 -0.83
N CYS A 83 3.72 -12.33 0.34
CA CYS A 83 3.06 -11.07 0.66
C CYS A 83 4.00 -9.86 0.53
N ALA A 84 5.16 -9.88 1.19
CA ALA A 84 6.14 -8.81 1.11
C ALA A 84 6.81 -8.76 -0.28
N ASN A 85 7.04 -9.91 -0.91
CA ASN A 85 7.60 -10.00 -2.25
C ASN A 85 6.69 -9.31 -3.28
N PHE A 86 5.39 -9.62 -3.26
CA PHE A 86 4.38 -8.99 -4.11
C PHE A 86 4.31 -7.48 -3.92
N VAL A 87 4.18 -7.03 -2.66
CA VAL A 87 4.09 -5.61 -2.35
C VAL A 87 5.38 -4.91 -2.76
N SER A 88 6.54 -5.54 -2.58
CA SER A 88 7.81 -4.95 -3.03
C SER A 88 7.88 -4.78 -4.55
N GLN A 89 7.35 -5.74 -5.31
CA GLN A 89 7.24 -5.61 -6.77
C GLN A 89 6.31 -4.45 -7.18
N ALA A 90 5.17 -4.29 -6.49
CA ALA A 90 4.25 -3.18 -6.74
C ALA A 90 4.92 -1.82 -6.44
N LEU A 91 5.62 -1.70 -5.31
CA LEU A 91 6.36 -0.49 -4.96
C LEU A 91 7.48 -0.16 -5.97
N TYR A 92 8.18 -1.19 -6.47
CA TYR A 92 9.20 -1.01 -7.50
C TYR A 92 8.60 -0.57 -8.85
N ALA A 93 7.46 -1.14 -9.25
CA ALA A 93 6.72 -0.67 -10.43
C ALA A 93 6.18 0.75 -10.26
N GLY A 94 5.88 1.14 -9.02
CA GLY A 94 5.61 2.52 -8.63
C GLY A 94 6.83 3.43 -8.66
N GLY A 95 8.05 2.92 -8.84
CA GLY A 95 9.27 3.73 -8.98
C GLY A 95 10.14 3.84 -7.74
N LYS A 96 9.88 3.08 -6.66
CA LYS A 96 10.84 2.97 -5.55
C LYS A 96 12.09 2.22 -6.04
N PRO A 97 13.31 2.79 -5.93
CA PRO A 97 14.52 2.15 -6.43
C PRO A 97 14.94 0.96 -5.56
N MET A 98 15.51 -0.07 -6.18
CA MET A 98 16.20 -1.14 -5.44
C MET A 98 17.52 -0.62 -4.86
N ILE A 99 17.77 -0.90 -3.58
CA ILE A 99 18.93 -0.40 -2.82
C ILE A 99 19.78 -1.57 -2.29
N GLY A 100 21.10 -1.41 -2.31
CA GLY A 100 22.04 -2.36 -1.70
C GLY A 100 22.25 -3.65 -2.49
N ARG A 101 23.18 -4.49 -2.02
CA ARG A 101 23.54 -5.80 -2.61
C ARG A 101 23.74 -6.92 -1.59
N ASP A 102 23.73 -6.59 -0.30
CA ASP A 102 23.77 -7.57 0.77
C ASP A 102 22.34 -8.01 1.10
N ALA A 103 21.99 -9.26 0.79
CA ALA A 103 20.65 -9.80 1.00
C ALA A 103 20.26 -9.93 2.49
N THR A 104 21.23 -9.89 3.41
CA THR A 104 20.99 -10.01 4.86
C THR A 104 20.84 -8.66 5.54
N SER A 105 21.36 -7.60 4.94
CA SER A 105 21.29 -6.25 5.50
C SER A 105 19.88 -5.68 5.47
N LEU A 106 19.42 -5.18 6.62
CA LEU A 106 18.17 -4.42 6.72
C LEU A 106 18.21 -3.05 6.02
N LYS A 107 19.38 -2.63 5.51
CA LYS A 107 19.54 -1.41 4.69
C LYS A 107 19.47 -1.69 3.19
N SER A 108 19.47 -2.96 2.79
CA SER A 108 19.23 -3.36 1.40
C SER A 108 17.74 -3.58 1.17
N TRP A 109 17.28 -3.40 -0.05
CA TRP A 109 15.94 -3.78 -0.53
C TRP A 109 16.01 -4.02 -2.03
N PHE A 110 16.04 -5.29 -2.45
CA PHE A 110 16.20 -5.66 -3.85
C PHE A 110 15.77 -7.09 -4.16
N CYS A 111 15.42 -7.33 -5.43
CA CYS A 111 15.28 -8.65 -6.03
C CYS A 111 15.97 -8.65 -7.40
N ARG A 112 16.99 -9.49 -7.58
CA ARG A 112 17.82 -9.57 -8.80
C ARG A 112 17.86 -10.96 -9.41
N SER A 113 16.98 -11.84 -8.98
CA SER A 113 16.85 -13.17 -9.56
C SER A 113 15.37 -13.52 -9.71
N ARG A 114 15.09 -14.40 -10.68
CA ARG A 114 13.78 -15.04 -10.89
C ARG A 114 13.68 -16.39 -10.18
N ASN A 115 14.81 -16.90 -9.67
CA ASN A 115 14.88 -18.16 -8.96
C ASN A 115 14.78 -17.91 -7.44
N LYS A 116 13.74 -18.43 -6.81
CA LYS A 116 13.48 -18.24 -5.36
C LYS A 116 14.60 -18.77 -4.46
N TRP A 117 15.43 -19.68 -4.97
CA TRP A 117 16.56 -20.27 -4.26
C TRP A 117 17.82 -19.40 -4.27
N ASP A 118 17.87 -18.32 -5.08
CA ASP A 118 18.99 -17.39 -5.14
C ASP A 118 18.94 -16.37 -3.98
N VAL A 119 18.95 -16.86 -2.75
CA VAL A 119 18.73 -16.05 -1.53
C VAL A 119 19.77 -14.93 -1.33
N LYS A 120 20.93 -15.01 -1.98
CA LYS A 120 21.94 -13.93 -1.98
C LYS A 120 21.61 -12.78 -2.95
N LEU A 121 20.71 -13.04 -3.91
CA LEU A 121 20.26 -12.07 -4.92
C LEU A 121 18.87 -11.50 -4.61
N ILE A 122 18.28 -11.86 -3.47
CA ILE A 122 16.94 -11.41 -3.05
C ILE A 122 17.00 -11.06 -1.57
N SER A 123 16.90 -9.77 -1.23
CA SER A 123 17.06 -9.32 0.14
C SER A 123 15.91 -9.81 1.04
N SER A 124 16.22 -10.05 2.32
CA SER A 124 15.21 -10.39 3.33
C SER A 124 14.10 -9.35 3.42
N THR A 125 14.46 -8.07 3.31
CA THR A 125 13.56 -6.91 3.29
C THR A 125 12.63 -6.85 2.07
N TRP A 126 12.98 -7.51 0.96
CA TRP A 126 12.12 -7.58 -0.23
C TRP A 126 11.02 -8.64 -0.06
N ARG A 127 11.33 -9.76 0.61
CA ARG A 127 10.45 -10.95 0.64
C ARG A 127 9.95 -11.38 2.02
N GLY A 128 10.43 -10.79 3.11
CA GLY A 128 10.04 -11.16 4.47
C GLY A 128 9.22 -10.07 5.14
N ALA A 129 8.01 -10.36 5.62
CA ALA A 129 7.11 -9.37 6.21
C ALA A 129 7.75 -8.55 7.34
N SER A 130 8.43 -9.21 8.29
CA SER A 130 9.09 -8.49 9.40
C SER A 130 10.27 -7.63 8.92
N ALA A 131 11.08 -8.13 7.97
CA ALA A 131 12.22 -7.38 7.44
C ALA A 131 11.77 -6.22 6.54
N PHE A 132 10.71 -6.42 5.74
CA PHE A 132 10.03 -5.37 4.98
C PHE A 132 9.59 -4.24 5.90
N ALA A 133 8.94 -4.57 7.01
CA ALA A 133 8.48 -3.58 7.98
C ALA A 133 9.64 -2.77 8.57
N LEU A 134 10.75 -3.43 8.93
CA LEU A 134 11.94 -2.74 9.45
C LEU A 134 12.56 -1.81 8.40
N TYR A 135 12.65 -2.24 7.14
CA TYR A 135 13.16 -1.39 6.05
C TYR A 135 12.26 -0.18 5.82
N TRP A 136 10.96 -0.37 5.66
CA TRP A 136 10.05 0.72 5.31
C TRP A 136 9.73 1.66 6.48
N ARG A 137 9.87 1.24 7.75
CA ARG A 137 9.90 2.18 8.88
C ARG A 137 11.02 3.22 8.76
N ALA A 138 12.15 2.84 8.18
CA ALA A 138 13.31 3.72 8.03
C ALA A 138 13.35 4.49 6.69
N ASN A 139 12.56 4.06 5.69
CA ASN A 139 12.69 4.55 4.30
C ASN A 139 11.38 5.04 3.67
N ALA A 140 10.22 4.82 4.31
CA ALA A 140 8.97 5.45 3.89
C ALA A 140 8.99 6.95 4.20
N ASN A 141 8.17 7.73 3.51
CA ASN A 141 8.09 9.18 3.73
C ASN A 141 7.56 9.49 5.14
N ALA A 142 6.63 8.65 5.60
CA ALA A 142 6.14 8.59 6.97
C ALA A 142 5.61 7.17 7.26
N PHE A 143 5.41 6.85 8.52
CA PHE A 143 4.61 5.69 8.93
C PHE A 143 3.79 6.01 10.17
N LYS A 144 2.69 5.30 10.37
CA LYS A 144 1.90 5.35 11.61
C LYS A 144 1.43 3.96 11.99
N ASP A 145 1.48 3.68 13.28
CA ASP A 145 0.95 2.46 13.89
C ASP A 145 -0.43 2.76 14.45
N PHE A 146 -1.37 1.86 14.18
CA PHE A 146 -2.72 1.87 14.72
C PHE A 146 -2.93 0.53 15.42
N GLY A 147 -3.14 0.56 16.74
CA GLY A 147 -3.36 -0.65 17.53
C GLY A 147 -4.69 -1.33 17.18
N SER A 148 -4.91 -2.53 17.72
CA SER A 148 -6.14 -3.30 17.50
C SER A 148 -7.40 -2.59 17.98
N SER A 149 -7.32 -1.69 18.96
CA SER A 149 -8.44 -0.85 19.41
C SER A 149 -9.06 0.03 18.30
N TYR A 150 -8.31 0.30 17.23
CA TYR A 150 -8.83 1.02 16.07
C TYR A 150 -9.79 0.19 15.21
N PHE A 151 -9.85 -1.12 15.42
CA PHE A 151 -10.74 -2.05 14.70
C PHE A 151 -12.03 -2.34 15.48
N GLU A 152 -12.14 -1.90 16.75
CA GLU A 152 -13.28 -2.19 17.62
C GLU A 152 -14.58 -1.50 17.18
N ASN A 153 -14.49 -0.37 16.47
CA ASN A 153 -15.65 0.35 15.95
C ASN A 153 -15.29 1.24 14.75
N LEU A 154 -16.31 1.65 13.99
CA LEU A 154 -16.15 2.44 12.76
C LEU A 154 -15.59 3.84 13.01
N GLU A 155 -15.86 4.45 14.17
CA GLU A 155 -15.36 5.79 14.48
C GLU A 155 -13.84 5.79 14.66
N SER A 156 -13.31 4.85 15.44
CA SER A 156 -11.86 4.65 15.56
C SER A 156 -11.25 4.25 14.21
N PHE A 157 -11.88 3.33 13.48
CA PHE A 157 -11.35 2.88 12.18
C PHE A 157 -11.27 4.01 11.14
N ARG A 158 -12.12 5.05 11.24
CA ARG A 158 -12.03 6.23 10.37
C ARG A 158 -10.66 6.89 10.41
N GLU A 159 -9.91 6.80 11.51
CA GLU A 159 -8.53 7.29 11.54
C GLU A 159 -7.60 6.49 10.63
N ILE A 160 -7.72 5.16 10.60
CA ILE A 160 -7.00 4.29 9.68
C ILE A 160 -7.40 4.64 8.25
N TYR A 161 -8.71 4.69 7.99
CA TYR A 161 -9.27 5.02 6.68
C TYR A 161 -8.77 6.36 6.16
N ASN A 162 -8.78 7.41 6.99
CA ASN A 162 -8.34 8.75 6.58
C ASN A 162 -6.81 8.79 6.33
N TYR A 163 -6.04 8.00 7.07
CA TYR A 163 -4.60 7.96 6.92
C TYR A 163 -4.14 7.19 5.68
N GLY A 164 -4.56 5.95 5.45
CA GLY A 164 -4.02 5.16 4.34
C GLY A 164 -4.49 5.65 2.97
N VAL A 165 -3.61 5.76 1.96
CA VAL A 165 -4.04 6.05 0.58
C VAL A 165 -3.65 4.96 -0.40
N ARG A 166 -4.34 4.88 -1.54
CA ARG A 166 -4.01 3.96 -2.63
C ARG A 166 -2.53 4.10 -3.01
N GLY A 167 -1.85 2.96 -3.13
CA GLY A 167 -0.42 2.85 -3.39
C GLY A 167 0.46 2.88 -2.13
N ASP A 168 -0.08 3.10 -0.93
CA ASP A 168 0.64 2.87 0.31
C ASP A 168 0.72 1.37 0.61
N ALA A 169 1.85 0.94 1.17
CA ALA A 169 1.97 -0.39 1.75
C ALA A 169 1.53 -0.36 3.21
N LEU A 170 1.15 -1.52 3.73
CA LEU A 170 0.91 -1.71 5.15
C LEU A 170 1.30 -3.09 5.64
N SER A 171 1.53 -3.21 6.94
CA SER A 171 1.81 -4.48 7.62
C SER A 171 0.76 -4.75 8.70
N LEU A 172 0.23 -5.98 8.73
CA LEU A 172 -0.52 -6.47 9.88
C LEU A 172 0.45 -6.90 10.97
N LEU A 173 0.14 -6.57 12.22
CA LEU A 173 1.00 -6.74 13.37
C LEU A 173 0.42 -7.80 14.33
N ASP A 174 1.28 -8.65 14.87
CA ASP A 174 0.92 -9.52 15.98
C ASP A 174 0.81 -8.71 17.29
N SER A 175 0.32 -9.34 18.36
CA SER A 175 0.18 -8.71 19.68
C SER A 175 1.47 -8.13 20.28
N TYR A 176 2.65 -8.48 19.73
CA TYR A 176 3.96 -7.92 20.12
C TYR A 176 4.43 -6.77 19.20
N GLY A 177 3.59 -6.35 18.25
CA GLY A 177 3.90 -5.28 17.29
C GLY A 177 4.81 -5.72 16.14
N LYS A 178 5.03 -7.03 15.96
CA LYS A 178 5.86 -7.57 14.88
C LYS A 178 4.99 -7.82 13.65
N ALA A 179 5.49 -7.36 12.49
CA ALA A 179 4.81 -7.57 11.22
C ALA A 179 4.87 -9.03 10.79
N TYR A 180 3.70 -9.63 10.56
CA TYR A 180 3.56 -11.00 10.06
C TYR A 180 2.98 -11.08 8.64
N HIS A 181 2.29 -10.03 8.20
CA HIS A 181 1.72 -9.96 6.85
C HIS A 181 1.93 -8.57 6.24
N THR A 182 1.90 -8.47 4.91
CA THR A 182 2.14 -7.21 4.17
C THR A 182 1.15 -7.10 3.02
N LEU A 183 0.52 -5.93 2.89
CA LEU A 183 -0.49 -5.63 1.87
C LEU A 183 -0.19 -4.28 1.21
N ILE A 184 -0.87 -4.01 0.10
CA ILE A 184 -0.89 -2.70 -0.55
C ILE A 184 -2.34 -2.23 -0.72
N ILE A 185 -2.60 -0.95 -0.42
CA ILE A 185 -3.93 -0.34 -0.59
C ILE A 185 -4.16 -0.09 -2.07
N VAL A 186 -5.27 -0.58 -2.62
CA VAL A 186 -5.60 -0.49 -4.05
C VAL A 186 -6.91 0.25 -4.33
N ASP A 187 -7.85 0.26 -3.38
CA ASP A 187 -9.11 1.00 -3.51
C ASP A 187 -9.73 1.34 -2.14
N TYR A 188 -10.94 1.90 -2.17
CA TYR A 188 -11.77 2.16 -1.00
C TYR A 188 -13.19 1.64 -1.20
N ASP A 189 -13.84 1.24 -0.12
CA ASP A 189 -15.26 0.88 -0.16
C ASP A 189 -15.94 1.17 1.18
N ASN A 190 -17.03 1.93 1.18
CA ASN A 190 -17.86 2.19 2.36
C ASN A 190 -17.09 2.56 3.65
N GLY A 191 -16.06 3.40 3.55
CA GLY A 191 -15.22 3.79 4.70
C GLY A 191 -14.12 2.78 5.07
N ASP A 192 -13.86 1.80 4.21
CA ASP A 192 -12.79 0.81 4.33
C ASP A 192 -11.66 1.04 3.32
N LEU A 193 -10.46 0.56 3.68
CA LEU A 193 -9.31 0.44 2.81
C LEU A 193 -9.32 -0.94 2.15
N ILE A 194 -9.40 -0.98 0.83
CA ILE A 194 -9.36 -2.22 0.05
C ILE A 194 -7.93 -2.53 -0.35
N CYS A 195 -7.50 -3.74 -0.03
CA CYS A 195 -6.11 -4.17 -0.13
C CYS A 195 -5.91 -5.35 -1.09
N ALA A 196 -4.70 -5.41 -1.64
CA ALA A 196 -4.20 -6.54 -2.41
C ALA A 196 -3.04 -7.28 -1.71
N SER A 197 -2.98 -8.61 -1.82
CA SER A 197 -1.85 -9.44 -1.37
C SER A 197 -1.83 -10.84 -2.03
N HIS A 198 -0.66 -11.50 -2.00
CA HIS A 198 -0.46 -12.89 -2.44
C HIS A 198 -0.67 -13.95 -1.35
N SER A 199 -1.09 -13.59 -0.13
CA SER A 199 -1.41 -14.63 0.86
C SER A 199 -2.74 -15.34 0.57
N TYR A 200 -3.63 -14.66 -0.16
CA TYR A 200 -4.92 -15.19 -0.59
C TYR A 200 -5.16 -14.97 -2.09
N ASP A 201 -4.14 -14.54 -2.83
CA ASP A 201 -4.24 -14.08 -4.22
C ASP A 201 -5.47 -13.23 -4.44
N SER A 202 -5.45 -12.02 -3.86
CA SER A 202 -6.63 -11.15 -3.85
C SER A 202 -6.24 -9.69 -4.05
N ASN A 203 -7.13 -8.94 -4.70
CA ASN A 203 -7.06 -7.50 -4.93
C ASN A 203 -8.29 -6.74 -4.39
N ASN A 204 -9.13 -7.39 -3.59
CA ASN A 204 -10.37 -6.80 -3.08
C ASN A 204 -10.64 -7.20 -1.61
N ARG A 205 -9.60 -7.19 -0.76
CA ARG A 205 -9.74 -7.55 0.66
C ARG A 205 -10.01 -6.32 1.50
N SER A 206 -11.05 -6.40 2.32
CA SER A 206 -11.32 -5.44 3.39
C SER A 206 -10.18 -5.43 4.41
N LEU A 207 -9.65 -4.24 4.73
CA LEU A 207 -8.74 -4.09 5.86
C LEU A 207 -9.51 -4.12 7.18
N LEU A 208 -10.70 -3.50 7.23
CA LEU A 208 -11.56 -3.50 8.40
C LEU A 208 -11.85 -4.93 8.90
N ALA A 209 -12.17 -5.85 7.99
CA ALA A 209 -12.44 -7.26 8.31
C ALA A 209 -11.19 -8.11 8.57
N ALA A 210 -9.98 -7.52 8.53
CA ALA A 210 -8.74 -8.26 8.78
C ALA A 210 -8.44 -8.45 10.28
N GLU A 211 -9.00 -7.59 11.15
CA GLU A 211 -8.92 -7.64 12.62
C GLU A 211 -7.59 -8.17 13.20
N PRO A 212 -6.45 -7.55 12.85
CA PRO A 212 -5.14 -8.02 13.31
C PRO A 212 -4.96 -7.80 14.82
N GLU A 213 -4.44 -8.82 15.53
CA GLU A 213 -4.29 -8.81 17.00
C GLU A 213 -3.53 -7.59 17.55
N GLY A 214 -2.47 -7.15 16.86
CA GLY A 214 -1.68 -5.99 17.24
C GLY A 214 -1.97 -4.73 16.44
N GLY A 215 -2.98 -4.78 15.55
CA GLY A 215 -3.29 -3.67 14.66
C GLY A 215 -2.46 -3.64 13.36
N VAL A 216 -2.27 -2.45 12.81
CA VAL A 216 -1.66 -2.22 11.50
C VAL A 216 -0.60 -1.12 11.55
N ARG A 217 0.45 -1.27 10.74
CA ARG A 217 1.39 -0.20 10.41
C ARG A 217 1.21 0.20 8.95
N ILE A 218 0.90 1.47 8.69
CA ILE A 218 0.78 2.01 7.32
C ILE A 218 2.02 2.83 6.99
N TYR A 219 2.59 2.61 5.80
CA TYR A 219 3.76 3.31 5.29
C TYR A 219 3.36 4.25 4.14
N ARG A 220 3.57 5.56 4.34
CA ARG A 220 3.34 6.57 3.30
C ARG A 220 4.42 6.51 2.24
N MET A 221 4.04 6.13 1.02
CA MET A 221 5.00 5.90 -0.07
C MET A 221 5.20 7.12 -0.96
N SER A 222 4.15 7.92 -1.16
CA SER A 222 4.22 9.28 -1.71
C SER A 222 4.33 10.29 -0.59
#